data_AF-A0A124IKR5-F1
#
_entry.id   AF-A0A124IKR5-F1
#
_cell.length_a   1.000
_cell.length_b   1.000
_cell.length_c   1.000
_cell.angle_alpha   90.00
_cell.angle_beta   90.00
_cell.angle_gamma   90.00
#
_symmetry.space_group_name_H-M   'P 1'
#
loop_
_entity.id
_entity.type
_entity.pdbx_description
1 polymer ?
#
loop_
_entity_poly.entity_id
_entity_poly.type
_entity_poly.pdbx_seq_one_letter_code
_entity_poly.pdbx_strand_id
1 'polypeptide(L)'
;MQRLTSLALVSVLAAGALLSPMTSNAKDRGPASANCDRYEKSSPAWLSCAEDSPAAAGPAVADAQHFYAGYWLAKNGRYEEALDHLGKAEVKNARVLTYIGFATRKLGRVDEAIGYYAEALRKDPGNVIARSYLGEAHLARHDLTAATAELQKVEAGCGQNCDAYTELAARIAEYRARTGGRRG
;
A
#
# COMPACT_ATOMS: atom_id res chain seq x y z
N MET A 1 76.37 -14.72 20.93
CA MET A 1 75.62 -13.47 21.13
C MET A 1 74.17 -13.73 20.76
N GLN A 2 73.30 -13.87 21.77
CA GLN A 2 71.87 -14.08 21.64
C GLN A 2 71.16 -12.79 21.21
N ARG A 3 70.19 -12.90 20.29
CA ARG A 3 68.99 -12.05 20.29
C ARG A 3 67.77 -12.89 19.92
N LEU A 4 67.04 -13.29 20.96
CA LEU A 4 65.65 -13.73 20.91
C LEU A 4 64.79 -12.50 20.62
N THR A 5 63.94 -12.55 19.60
CA THR A 5 62.88 -11.55 19.37
C THR A 5 61.52 -12.15 19.67
N SER A 6 60.78 -11.41 20.48
CA SER A 6 59.52 -11.70 21.16
C SER A 6 58.30 -11.94 20.26
N LEU A 7 57.34 -12.69 20.84
CA LEU A 7 55.93 -12.77 20.45
C LEU A 7 55.24 -11.40 20.47
N ALA A 8 54.25 -11.19 19.57
CA ALA A 8 53.01 -10.47 19.89
C ALA A 8 51.88 -10.80 18.89
N LEU A 9 50.69 -11.10 19.44
CA LEU A 9 49.40 -11.35 18.80
C LEU A 9 48.77 -10.09 18.17
N VAL A 10 48.01 -10.25 17.07
CA VAL A 10 46.83 -9.44 16.67
C VAL A 10 45.96 -10.34 15.76
N SER A 11 44.84 -10.98 16.17
CA SER A 11 43.45 -10.45 16.33
C SER A 11 42.97 -9.77 15.03
N VAL A 12 41.82 -9.96 14.39
CA VAL A 12 40.45 -10.39 14.71
C VAL A 12 39.79 -10.81 13.38
N LEU A 13 38.96 -11.86 13.41
CA LEU A 13 38.03 -12.22 12.33
C LEU A 13 36.96 -11.12 12.17
N ALA A 14 37.02 -10.34 11.09
CA ALA A 14 35.89 -9.50 10.67
C ALA A 14 35.12 -10.23 9.56
N ALA A 15 34.31 -11.23 9.94
CA ALA A 15 33.24 -11.71 9.09
C ALA A 15 32.17 -10.60 9.02
N GLY A 16 32.27 -9.76 8.00
CA GLY A 16 31.27 -8.75 7.70
C GLY A 16 29.93 -9.42 7.41
N ALA A 17 29.05 -9.47 8.41
CA ALA A 17 27.65 -9.75 8.18
C ALA A 17 27.10 -8.62 7.29
N LEU A 18 26.83 -8.95 6.03
CA LEU A 18 26.06 -8.11 5.13
C LEU A 18 24.67 -7.96 5.74
N LEU A 19 24.47 -6.87 6.49
CA LEU A 19 23.15 -6.35 6.77
C LEU A 19 22.61 -5.87 5.43
N SER A 20 21.85 -6.73 4.75
CA SER A 20 21.03 -6.31 3.63
C SER A 20 20.21 -5.09 4.05
N PRO A 21 20.18 -4.00 3.27
CA PRO A 21 19.34 -2.87 3.59
C PRO A 21 17.89 -3.36 3.54
N MET A 22 17.21 -3.36 4.69
CA MET A 22 15.78 -3.57 4.75
C MET A 22 15.08 -2.41 4.03
N THR A 23 14.85 -2.56 2.73
CA THR A 23 13.92 -1.70 1.99
C THR A 23 12.51 -2.27 2.12
N SER A 24 12.05 -2.48 3.35
CA SER A 24 10.62 -2.61 3.59
C SER A 24 10.09 -1.23 3.93
N ASN A 25 9.29 -0.63 3.03
CA ASN A 25 8.59 0.62 3.31
C ASN A 25 7.78 0.47 4.61
N ALA A 26 8.30 1.04 5.69
CA ALA A 26 7.76 0.92 7.05
C ALA A 26 6.41 1.65 7.24
N LYS A 27 5.81 2.19 6.18
CA LYS A 27 4.66 3.12 6.25
C LYS A 27 3.28 2.45 6.21
N ASP A 28 3.19 1.14 5.90
CA ASP A 28 1.91 0.46 5.63
C ASP A 28 1.67 -0.85 6.44
N ARG A 29 2.30 -1.01 7.61
CA ARG A 29 2.02 -2.12 8.55
C ARG A 29 1.11 -1.63 9.68
N GLY A 30 -0.18 -1.92 9.59
CA GLY A 30 -1.13 -1.56 10.64
C GLY A 30 -1.39 -2.62 11.71
N PRO A 31 -1.76 -2.25 12.95
CA PRO A 31 -1.30 -1.07 13.69
C PRO A 31 0.13 -1.33 14.21
N ALA A 32 0.88 -0.29 14.54
CA ALA A 32 2.25 -0.41 15.08
C ALA A 32 2.28 -0.90 16.54
N SER A 33 1.53 -1.95 16.89
CA SER A 33 1.80 -2.71 18.11
C SER A 33 2.10 -4.15 17.71
N ALA A 34 3.33 -4.59 18.01
CA ALA A 34 3.74 -5.98 17.85
C ALA A 34 2.77 -6.96 18.56
N ASN A 35 1.95 -6.47 19.49
CA ASN A 35 0.93 -7.24 20.17
C ASN A 35 -0.21 -7.69 19.25
N CYS A 36 -0.65 -6.86 18.29
CA CYS A 36 -1.75 -7.25 17.39
C CYS A 36 -1.29 -8.11 16.21
N ASP A 37 0.01 -8.10 15.88
CA ASP A 37 0.59 -8.95 14.83
C ASP A 37 0.49 -10.46 15.14
N ARG A 38 0.15 -10.84 16.39
CA ARG A 38 -0.13 -12.22 16.77
C ARG A 38 -1.42 -12.78 16.17
N TYR A 39 -2.32 -11.90 15.73
CA TYR A 39 -3.61 -12.27 15.15
C TYR A 39 -3.55 -12.18 13.63
N GLU A 40 -4.31 -13.03 12.96
CA GLU A 40 -4.47 -12.94 11.51
C GLU A 40 -5.08 -11.59 11.14
N LYS A 41 -4.46 -10.90 10.17
CA LYS A 41 -4.89 -9.55 9.75
C LYS A 41 -6.34 -9.58 9.28
N SER A 42 -7.12 -8.60 9.73
CA SER A 42 -8.57 -8.50 9.54
C SER A 42 -9.44 -9.52 10.28
N SER A 43 -8.88 -10.47 11.04
CA SER A 43 -9.68 -11.33 11.92
C SER A 43 -10.41 -10.53 13.01
N PRO A 44 -11.52 -11.02 13.57
CA PRO A 44 -12.20 -10.36 14.69
C PRO A 44 -11.27 -10.07 15.87
N ALA A 45 -10.34 -10.98 16.18
CA ALA A 45 -9.36 -10.79 17.25
C ALA A 45 -8.33 -9.70 16.92
N TRP A 46 -7.94 -9.59 15.65
CA TRP A 46 -7.07 -8.51 15.19
C TRP A 46 -7.78 -7.15 15.23
N LEU A 47 -9.05 -7.08 14.79
CA LEU A 47 -9.87 -5.87 14.84
C LEU A 47 -10.08 -5.40 16.27
N SER A 48 -10.48 -6.30 17.18
CA SER A 48 -10.59 -6.00 18.62
C SER A 48 -9.27 -5.49 19.19
N CYS A 49 -8.14 -6.16 18.92
CA CYS A 49 -6.83 -5.69 19.39
C CYS A 49 -6.47 -4.30 18.84
N ALA A 50 -6.80 -4.03 17.58
CA ALA A 50 -6.54 -2.74 16.95
C ALA A 50 -7.43 -1.62 17.53
N GLU A 51 -8.66 -1.92 17.92
CA GLU A 51 -9.62 -1.02 18.59
C GLU A 51 -9.26 -0.79 20.07
N ASP A 52 -8.86 -1.84 20.77
CA ASP A 52 -8.48 -1.82 22.20
C ASP A 52 -7.10 -1.20 22.43
N SER A 53 -6.26 -1.12 21.39
CA SER A 53 -5.01 -0.35 21.43
C SER A 53 -5.34 1.11 21.73
N PRO A 54 -4.70 1.77 22.71
CA PRO A 54 -5.22 3.01 23.27
C PRO A 54 -5.34 4.14 22.24
N ALA A 55 -6.55 4.36 21.73
CA ALA A 55 -6.98 5.57 21.04
C ALA A 55 -6.81 6.83 21.93
N ALA A 56 -6.63 6.63 23.24
CA ALA A 56 -6.29 7.64 24.24
C ALA A 56 -4.98 8.42 23.95
N ALA A 57 -4.18 7.99 22.98
CA ALA A 57 -3.02 8.74 22.49
C ALA A 57 -3.37 9.89 21.50
N GLY A 58 -4.67 10.11 21.22
CA GLY A 58 -5.19 11.29 20.51
C GLY A 58 -5.77 10.99 19.11
N PRO A 59 -6.42 11.99 18.46
CA PRO A 59 -7.15 11.80 17.20
C PRO A 59 -6.30 11.25 16.05
N ALA A 60 -5.02 11.65 15.97
CA ALA A 60 -4.11 11.14 14.93
C ALA A 60 -3.82 9.64 15.06
N VAL A 61 -3.84 9.11 16.29
CA VAL A 61 -3.68 7.66 16.55
C VAL A 61 -4.95 6.91 16.16
N ALA A 62 -6.13 7.45 16.52
CA ALA A 62 -7.41 6.90 16.12
C ALA A 62 -7.56 6.83 14.58
N ASP A 63 -7.22 7.90 13.86
CA ASP A 63 -7.24 7.93 12.40
C ASP A 63 -6.34 6.85 11.77
N ALA A 64 -5.15 6.65 12.36
CA ALA A 64 -4.24 5.62 11.90
C ALA A 64 -4.80 4.20 12.13
N GLN A 65 -5.43 3.94 13.28
CA GLN A 65 -6.08 2.66 13.57
C GLN A 65 -7.21 2.37 12.57
N HIS A 66 -8.09 3.34 12.37
CA HIS A 66 -9.19 3.26 11.40
C HIS A 66 -8.67 3.05 9.97
N PHE A 67 -7.63 3.78 9.57
CA PHE A 67 -6.98 3.58 8.28
C PHE A 67 -6.50 2.13 8.11
N TYR A 68 -5.77 1.61 9.09
CA TYR A 68 -5.16 0.29 9.00
C TYR A 68 -6.17 -0.85 9.04
N ALA A 69 -7.21 -0.73 9.85
CA ALA A 69 -8.33 -1.66 9.85
C ALA A 69 -8.99 -1.71 8.47
N GLY A 70 -9.33 -0.52 7.95
CA GLY A 70 -9.87 -0.37 6.61
C GLY A 70 -8.99 -0.95 5.51
N TYR A 71 -7.70 -0.65 5.55
CA TYR A 71 -6.70 -1.16 4.62
C TYR A 71 -6.69 -2.70 4.56
N TRP A 72 -6.57 -3.37 5.71
CA TRP A 72 -6.48 -4.83 5.74
C TRP A 72 -7.82 -5.50 5.41
N LEU A 73 -8.95 -4.92 5.83
CA LEU A 73 -10.27 -5.39 5.41
C LEU A 73 -10.41 -5.32 3.89
N ALA A 74 -10.01 -4.22 3.27
CA ALA A 74 -10.06 -4.04 1.83
C ALA A 74 -9.15 -5.04 1.09
N LYS A 75 -7.93 -5.29 1.58
CA LYS A 75 -7.02 -6.28 0.99
C LYS A 75 -7.55 -7.71 1.09
N ASN A 76 -8.38 -8.01 2.09
CA ASN A 76 -9.04 -9.31 2.28
C ASN A 76 -10.43 -9.39 1.64
N GLY A 77 -10.83 -8.40 0.82
CA GLY A 77 -12.09 -8.43 0.09
C GLY A 77 -13.33 -8.03 0.91
N ARG A 78 -13.17 -7.62 2.16
CA ARG A 78 -14.26 -7.16 3.05
C ARG A 78 -14.49 -5.66 2.86
N TYR A 79 -15.01 -5.28 1.70
CA TYR A 79 -15.00 -3.89 1.24
C TYR A 79 -15.98 -2.98 1.98
N GLU A 80 -17.17 -3.45 2.34
CA GLU A 80 -18.15 -2.68 3.11
C GLU A 80 -17.62 -2.35 4.50
N GLU A 81 -17.03 -3.33 5.18
CA GLU A 81 -16.42 -3.16 6.49
C GLU A 81 -15.17 -2.27 6.42
N ALA A 82 -14.40 -2.39 5.32
CA ALA A 82 -13.31 -1.47 5.08
C ALA A 82 -13.79 -0.01 5.01
N LEU A 83 -14.91 0.25 4.33
CA LEU A 83 -15.48 1.58 4.23
C LEU A 83 -16.00 2.11 5.57
N ASP A 84 -16.56 1.25 6.43
CA ASP A 84 -16.96 1.64 7.79
C ASP A 84 -15.73 2.15 8.59
N HIS A 85 -14.65 1.37 8.63
CA HIS A 85 -13.43 1.80 9.33
C HIS A 85 -12.79 3.03 8.68
N LEU A 86 -12.64 3.08 7.35
CA LEU A 86 -12.08 4.25 6.67
C LEU A 86 -12.96 5.50 6.84
N GLY A 87 -14.28 5.32 6.96
CA GLY A 87 -15.28 6.35 7.22
C GLY A 87 -15.11 7.01 8.59
N LYS A 88 -14.65 6.26 9.59
CA LYS A 88 -14.42 6.74 10.97
C LYS A 88 -13.15 7.59 11.14
N ALA A 89 -12.20 7.58 10.20
CA ALA A 89 -11.04 8.48 10.28
C ALA A 89 -11.47 9.95 10.12
N GLU A 90 -11.20 10.82 11.09
CA GLU A 90 -11.55 12.23 11.06
C GLU A 90 -10.84 12.95 9.91
N VAL A 91 -9.54 12.71 9.75
CA VAL A 91 -8.75 13.30 8.66
C VAL A 91 -8.75 12.38 7.43
N LYS A 92 -9.51 12.79 6.42
CA LYS A 92 -9.44 12.20 5.07
C LYS A 92 -8.17 12.67 4.34
N ASN A 93 -7.03 12.10 4.72
CA ASN A 93 -5.76 12.28 4.02
C ASN A 93 -5.73 11.43 2.73
N ALA A 94 -4.69 11.63 1.90
CA ALA A 94 -4.57 10.95 0.61
C ALA A 94 -4.65 9.43 0.73
N ARG A 95 -4.04 8.81 1.75
CA ARG A 95 -4.05 7.36 1.94
C ARG A 95 -5.45 6.82 2.26
N VAL A 96 -6.16 7.47 3.18
CA VAL A 96 -7.55 7.09 3.51
C VAL A 96 -8.43 7.16 2.27
N LEU A 97 -8.35 8.26 1.52
CA LEU A 97 -9.13 8.44 0.29
C LEU A 97 -8.78 7.43 -0.80
N THR A 98 -7.49 7.10 -0.96
CA THR A 98 -7.07 6.04 -1.88
C THR A 98 -7.76 4.71 -1.56
N TYR A 99 -7.83 4.32 -0.28
CA TYR A 99 -8.44 3.05 0.09
C TYR A 99 -9.98 3.10 0.15
N ILE A 100 -10.59 4.27 0.38
CA ILE A 100 -12.04 4.45 0.16
C ILE A 100 -12.36 4.25 -1.32
N GLY A 101 -11.60 4.89 -2.22
CA GLY A 101 -11.75 4.69 -3.66
C GLY A 101 -11.55 3.23 -4.05
N PHE A 102 -10.52 2.56 -3.51
CA PHE A 102 -10.26 1.15 -3.78
C PHE A 102 -11.44 0.26 -3.42
N ALA A 103 -11.92 0.34 -2.18
CA ALA A 103 -13.06 -0.47 -1.72
C ALA A 103 -14.35 -0.13 -2.50
N THR A 104 -14.59 1.16 -2.76
CA THR A 104 -15.75 1.63 -3.53
C THR A 104 -15.76 1.09 -4.96
N ARG A 105 -14.61 1.09 -5.65
CA ARG A 105 -14.46 0.50 -6.99
C ARG A 105 -14.71 -1.00 -6.98
N LYS A 106 -14.19 -1.70 -5.97
CA LYS A 106 -14.38 -3.16 -5.82
C LYS A 106 -15.84 -3.54 -5.58
N LEU A 107 -16.63 -2.63 -5.01
CA LEU A 107 -18.09 -2.73 -4.90
C LEU A 107 -18.86 -2.33 -6.16
N GLY A 108 -18.16 -2.08 -7.28
CA GLY A 108 -18.79 -1.73 -8.57
C GLY A 108 -19.17 -0.25 -8.72
N ARG A 109 -18.96 0.58 -7.68
CA ARG A 109 -19.26 2.02 -7.70
C ARG A 109 -18.10 2.80 -8.34
N VAL A 110 -17.84 2.52 -9.61
CA VAL A 110 -16.62 2.97 -10.32
C VAL A 110 -16.52 4.49 -10.41
N ASP A 111 -17.59 5.19 -10.78
CA ASP A 111 -17.55 6.66 -10.92
C ASP A 111 -17.36 7.37 -9.57
N GLU A 112 -17.94 6.84 -8.49
CA GLU A 112 -17.71 7.35 -7.14
C GLU A 112 -16.23 7.18 -6.74
N ALA A 113 -15.65 6.01 -7.02
CA ALA A 113 -14.25 5.73 -6.75
C ALA A 113 -13.29 6.71 -7.45
N ILE A 114 -13.59 7.08 -8.70
CA ILE A 114 -12.80 8.08 -9.46
C ILE A 114 -12.75 9.41 -8.70
N GLY A 115 -13.87 9.85 -8.10
CA GLY A 115 -13.92 11.04 -7.27
C GLY A 115 -12.95 10.99 -6.08
N TYR A 116 -12.95 9.87 -5.35
CA TYR A 116 -12.02 9.68 -4.22
C TYR A 116 -10.56 9.65 -4.64
N TYR A 117 -10.22 8.99 -5.75
CA TYR A 117 -8.84 9.00 -6.26
C TYR A 117 -8.41 10.39 -6.70
N ALA A 118 -9.28 11.14 -7.39
CA ALA A 118 -9.00 12.50 -7.80
C ALA A 118 -8.75 13.39 -6.57
N GLU A 119 -9.55 13.26 -5.51
CA GLU A 119 -9.29 13.96 -4.25
C GLU A 119 -8.00 13.53 -3.56
N ALA A 120 -7.70 12.22 -3.51
CA ALA A 120 -6.45 11.72 -2.97
C ALA A 120 -5.25 12.36 -3.70
N LEU A 121 -5.32 12.46 -5.02
CA LEU A 121 -4.28 13.06 -5.87
C LEU A 121 -4.21 14.59 -5.76
N ARG A 122 -5.31 15.28 -5.40
CA ARG A 122 -5.25 16.70 -5.05
C ARG A 122 -4.47 16.93 -3.75
N LYS A 123 -4.56 16.01 -2.78
CA LYS A 123 -3.86 16.10 -1.50
C LYS A 123 -2.41 15.63 -1.60
N ASP A 124 -2.16 14.60 -2.39
CA ASP A 124 -0.82 14.09 -2.67
C ASP A 124 -0.70 13.73 -4.17
N PRO A 125 -0.20 14.66 -5.00
CA PRO A 125 0.00 14.43 -6.42
C PRO A 125 1.00 13.31 -6.74
N GLY A 126 1.87 12.95 -5.78
CA GLY A 126 2.89 11.89 -5.90
C GLY A 126 2.40 10.50 -5.52
N ASN A 127 1.13 10.35 -5.11
CA ASN A 127 0.57 9.07 -4.69
C ASN A 127 0.38 8.10 -5.89
N VAL A 128 1.43 7.35 -6.21
CA VAL A 128 1.44 6.39 -7.32
C VAL A 128 0.41 5.26 -7.15
N ILE A 129 0.03 4.91 -5.92
CA ILE A 129 -1.00 3.91 -5.64
C ILE A 129 -2.39 4.45 -6.02
N ALA A 130 -2.69 5.71 -5.69
CA ALA A 130 -3.94 6.35 -6.11
C ALA A 130 -4.04 6.42 -7.63
N ARG A 131 -2.92 6.72 -8.32
CA ARG A 131 -2.86 6.74 -9.79
C ARG A 131 -3.08 5.34 -10.40
N SER A 132 -2.45 4.30 -9.86
CA SER A 132 -2.64 2.95 -10.38
C SER A 132 -4.10 2.50 -10.25
N TYR A 133 -4.73 2.75 -9.10
CA TYR A 133 -6.15 2.44 -8.88
C TYR A 133 -7.11 3.29 -9.71
N LEU A 134 -6.77 4.56 -9.98
CA LEU A 134 -7.51 5.39 -10.93
C LEU A 134 -7.41 4.82 -12.35
N GLY A 135 -6.22 4.37 -12.77
CA GLY A 135 -6.03 3.67 -14.04
C GLY A 135 -6.89 2.42 -14.16
N GLU A 136 -6.97 1.59 -13.11
CA GLU A 136 -7.88 0.45 -13.07
C GLU A 136 -9.36 0.86 -13.12
N ALA A 137 -9.74 1.97 -12.51
CA ALA A 137 -11.11 2.49 -12.59
C ALA A 137 -11.46 2.93 -14.02
N HIS A 138 -10.52 3.55 -14.74
CA HIS A 138 -10.69 3.88 -16.16
C HIS A 138 -10.85 2.63 -17.02
N LEU A 139 -10.10 1.55 -16.76
CA LEU A 139 -10.32 0.27 -17.44
C LEU A 139 -11.71 -0.31 -17.20
N ALA A 140 -12.25 -0.19 -15.98
CA ALA A 140 -13.61 -0.62 -15.66
C ALA A 140 -14.67 0.18 -16.43
N ARG A 141 -14.34 1.42 -16.82
CA ARG A 141 -15.12 2.26 -17.73
C ARG A 141 -14.83 2.06 -19.22
N HIS A 142 -14.03 1.06 -19.58
CA HIS A 142 -13.56 0.82 -20.94
C HIS A 142 -12.71 1.95 -21.54
N ASP A 143 -12.18 2.84 -20.70
CA ASP A 143 -11.33 3.95 -21.11
C ASP A 143 -9.85 3.55 -21.03
N LEU A 144 -9.40 2.82 -22.04
CA LEU A 144 -8.01 2.38 -22.17
C LEU A 144 -7.03 3.56 -22.31
N THR A 145 -7.47 4.66 -22.90
CA THR A 145 -6.65 5.86 -23.12
C THR A 145 -6.31 6.51 -21.78
N ALA A 146 -7.31 6.78 -20.95
CA ALA A 146 -7.08 7.35 -19.62
C ALA A 146 -6.28 6.41 -18.70
N ALA A 147 -6.56 5.10 -18.76
CA ALA A 147 -5.77 4.11 -18.00
C ALA A 147 -4.28 4.12 -18.39
N THR A 148 -3.97 4.20 -19.69
CA THR A 148 -2.60 4.27 -20.19
C THR A 148 -1.92 5.59 -19.77
N ALA A 149 -2.65 6.69 -19.76
CA ALA A 149 -2.15 7.97 -19.29
C ALA A 149 -1.80 7.95 -17.79
N GLU A 150 -2.59 7.28 -16.96
CA GLU A 150 -2.22 7.09 -15.55
C GLU A 150 -1.01 6.17 -15.38
N LEU A 151 -0.86 5.11 -16.20
CA LEU A 151 0.34 4.26 -16.17
C LEU A 151 1.62 5.06 -16.44
N GLN A 152 1.60 5.98 -17.41
CA GLN A 152 2.73 6.86 -17.71
C GLN A 152 3.08 7.76 -16.52
N LYS A 153 2.09 8.25 -15.78
CA LYS A 153 2.32 9.06 -14.57
C LYS A 153 2.85 8.22 -13.41
N VAL A 154 2.40 6.97 -13.28
CA VAL A 154 2.95 6.01 -12.30
C VAL A 154 4.42 5.73 -12.62
N GLU A 155 4.74 5.47 -13.89
CA GLU A 155 6.11 5.26 -14.36
C GLU A 155 7.01 6.46 -14.08
N ALA A 156 6.54 7.67 -14.36
CA ALA A 156 7.28 8.88 -14.04
C ALA A 156 7.51 9.07 -12.52
N GLY A 157 6.63 8.51 -11.68
CA GLY A 157 6.72 8.63 -10.23
C GLY A 157 7.64 7.59 -9.56
N CYS A 158 7.62 6.33 -10.01
CA CYS A 158 8.37 5.25 -9.36
C CYS A 158 9.11 4.28 -10.30
N GLY A 159 9.12 4.55 -11.61
CA GLY A 159 9.71 3.68 -12.63
C GLY A 159 8.87 2.43 -12.88
N GLN A 160 9.42 1.51 -13.67
CA GLN A 160 8.69 0.31 -14.13
C GLN A 160 8.72 -0.86 -13.12
N ASN A 161 9.54 -0.75 -12.07
CA ASN A 161 9.77 -1.85 -11.12
C ASN A 161 8.94 -1.76 -9.85
N CYS A 162 8.18 -0.66 -9.65
CA CYS A 162 7.31 -0.53 -8.49
C CYS A 162 5.99 -1.28 -8.70
N ASP A 163 5.43 -1.80 -7.60
CA ASP A 163 4.18 -2.59 -7.60
C ASP A 163 3.04 -1.85 -8.30
N ALA A 164 2.90 -0.55 -8.08
CA ALA A 164 1.86 0.26 -8.71
C ALA A 164 1.94 0.24 -10.25
N TYR A 165 3.15 0.24 -10.82
CA TYR A 165 3.34 0.16 -12.27
C TYR A 165 3.06 -1.25 -12.77
N THR A 166 3.67 -2.25 -12.14
CA THR A 166 3.58 -3.65 -12.61
C THR A 166 2.14 -4.16 -12.55
N GLU A 167 1.40 -3.81 -11.49
CA GLU A 167 -0.03 -4.15 -11.36
C GLU A 167 -0.87 -3.50 -12.46
N LEU A 168 -0.77 -2.18 -12.67
CA LEU A 168 -1.59 -1.50 -13.68
C LEU A 168 -1.21 -1.93 -15.11
N ALA A 169 0.07 -2.11 -15.40
CA ALA A 169 0.53 -2.59 -16.70
C ALA A 169 -0.04 -3.97 -17.03
N ALA A 170 -0.05 -4.90 -16.06
CA ALA A 170 -0.66 -6.21 -16.22
C ALA A 170 -2.16 -6.10 -16.51
N ARG A 171 -2.90 -5.25 -15.79
CA ARG A 171 -4.34 -5.04 -16.02
C ARG A 171 -4.64 -4.45 -17.39
N ILE A 172 -3.81 -3.54 -17.88
CA ILE A 172 -3.92 -2.98 -19.23
C ILE A 172 -3.67 -4.07 -20.28
N ALA A 173 -2.67 -4.93 -20.09
CA ALA A 173 -2.38 -6.04 -20.99
C ALA A 173 -3.55 -7.04 -21.04
N GLU A 174 -4.08 -7.46 -19.89
CA GLU A 174 -5.27 -8.32 -19.78
C GLU A 174 -6.48 -7.72 -20.51
N TYR A 175 -6.74 -6.42 -20.30
CA TYR A 175 -7.83 -5.70 -20.96
C TYR A 175 -7.68 -5.76 -22.48
N ARG A 176 -6.49 -5.44 -23.00
CA ARG A 176 -6.20 -5.46 -24.44
C ARG A 176 -6.38 -6.85 -25.05
N ALA A 177 -5.90 -7.89 -24.39
CA ALA A 177 -6.06 -9.27 -24.86
C ALA A 177 -7.54 -9.64 -25.00
N ARG A 178 -8.36 -9.31 -23.99
CA ARG A 178 -9.80 -9.57 -24.00
C ARG A 178 -10.56 -8.79 -25.07
N THR A 179 -10.18 -7.54 -25.33
CA THR A 179 -10.86 -6.71 -26.34
C THR A 179 -10.35 -6.92 -27.76
N GLY A 180 -9.08 -7.30 -27.92
CA GLY A 180 -8.45 -7.59 -29.20
C GLY A 180 -8.87 -8.95 -29.77
N GLY A 181 -9.10 -9.94 -28.91
CA GLY A 181 -9.54 -11.29 -29.32
C GLY A 181 -11.00 -11.41 -29.76
N ARG A 182 -11.82 -10.34 -29.68
CA ARG A 182 -13.22 -10.32 -30.14
C ARG A 182 -13.39 -9.85 -31.59
N ARG A 183 -12.30 -9.67 -32.34
CA ARG A 183 -12.30 -9.27 -33.76
C ARG A 183 -11.94 -10.43 -34.70
N GLY A 184 -12.47 -11.62 -34.44
CA GLY A 184 -12.30 -12.82 -35.27
C GLY A 184 -13.64 -13.47 -35.55
#